data_AF-A0A0D6K9U5-F1
#
_entry.id   AF-A0A0D6K9U5-F1
#
_cell.length_a   1.000
_cell.length_b   1.000
_cell.length_c   1.000
_cell.angle_alpha   90.00
_cell.angle_beta   90.00
_cell.angle_gamma   90.00
#
_symmetry.space_group_name_H-M   'P 1'
#
loop_
_entity.id
_entity.type
_entity.pdbx_description
1 polymer ?
#
loop_
_entity_poly.entity_id
_entity_poly.type
_entity_poly.pdbx_seq_one_letter_code
_entity_poly.pdbx_strand_id
1 'polypeptide(L)' 'MVLKAKKTRREHELKNLAIEEASKEETTRLNAEIPVSLHNKIKIRAIEEGKGSSITSIVIKALEAYLDTPDSSI' A
#
# COMPACT_ATOMS: atom_id res chain seq x y z
N MET A 1 -10.36 -4.57 -46.55
CA MET A 1 -10.52 -3.20 -46.01
C MET A 1 -11.10 -3.35 -44.60
N VAL A 2 -10.29 -3.20 -43.55
CA VAL A 2 -10.73 -3.47 -42.17
C VAL A 2 -11.04 -2.14 -41.49
N LEU A 3 -12.29 -1.96 -41.08
CA LEU A 3 -12.78 -0.73 -40.45
C LEU A 3 -12.13 -0.53 -39.08
N LYS A 4 -11.16 0.38 -38.98
CA LYS A 4 -10.65 0.87 -37.69
C LYS A 4 -11.59 1.96 -37.17
N ALA A 5 -12.23 1.70 -36.03
CA ALA A 5 -13.03 2.69 -35.33
C ALA A 5 -12.15 3.88 -34.92
N LYS A 6 -12.59 5.09 -35.27
CA LYS A 6 -11.95 6.35 -34.89
C LYS A 6 -12.10 6.53 -33.38
N LYS A 7 -11.02 6.43 -32.61
CA LYS A 7 -11.02 6.71 -31.17
C LYS A 7 -11.24 8.21 -30.94
N THR A 8 -12.50 8.63 -30.83
CA THR A 8 -12.89 10.01 -30.49
C THR A 8 -13.20 10.13 -28.99
N ARG A 9 -12.22 9.91 -28.12
CA ARG A 9 -12.40 10.27 -26.71
C ARG A 9 -11.08 10.72 -26.10
N ARG A 10 -11.08 11.95 -25.58
CA ARG A 10 -10.01 12.50 -24.75
C ARG A 10 -9.76 11.53 -23.59
N GLU A 11 -8.50 11.15 -23.41
CA GLU A 11 -8.02 10.62 -22.13
C GLU A 11 -8.34 11.68 -21.07
N HIS A 12 -9.14 11.29 -20.10
CA HIS A 12 -9.62 12.19 -19.05
C HIS A 12 -8.97 11.69 -17.77
N GLU A 13 -8.10 12.49 -17.16
CA GLU A 13 -7.33 12.16 -15.94
C GLU A 13 -8.21 11.55 -14.83
N LEU A 14 -9.47 12.03 -14.71
CA LEU A 14 -10.48 11.46 -13.79
C LEU A 14 -10.72 9.94 -13.94
N LYS A 15 -10.58 9.37 -15.14
CA LYS A 15 -10.77 7.92 -15.34
C LYS A 15 -9.61 7.11 -14.78
N ASN A 16 -8.39 7.63 -14.81
CA ASN A 16 -7.23 6.94 -14.27
C ASN A 16 -7.28 6.94 -12.74
N LEU A 17 -7.69 8.06 -12.12
CA LEU A 17 -7.92 8.15 -10.68
C LEU A 17 -9.01 7.16 -10.20
N ALA A 18 -10.10 7.03 -10.96
CA ALA A 18 -11.18 6.10 -10.63
C ALA A 18 -10.75 4.61 -10.75
N ILE A 19 -9.84 4.29 -11.67
CA ILE A 19 -9.28 2.94 -11.80
C ILE A 19 -8.31 2.65 -10.65
N GLU A 20 -7.48 3.62 -10.26
CA GLU A 20 -6.58 3.48 -9.10
C GLU A 20 -7.37 3.29 -7.80
N GLU A 21 -8.47 4.02 -7.61
CA GLU A 21 -9.33 3.90 -6.43
C GLU A 21 -10.07 2.56 -6.37
N ALA A 22 -10.54 2.05 -7.52
CA ALA A 22 -11.16 0.73 -7.62
C ALA A 22 -10.18 -0.45 -7.50
N SER A 23 -8.87 -0.20 -7.67
CA SER A 23 -7.82 -1.22 -7.54
C SER A 23 -7.27 -1.39 -6.12
N LYS A 24 -7.70 -0.55 -5.17
CA LYS A 24 -7.29 -0.69 -3.77
C LYS A 24 -7.98 -1.91 -3.18
N GLU A 25 -7.19 -2.83 -2.67
CA GLU A 25 -7.69 -4.00 -1.94
C GLU A 25 -8.57 -3.56 -0.76
N GLU A 26 -9.59 -4.37 -0.45
CA GLU A 26 -10.43 -4.13 0.72
C GLU A 26 -9.56 -4.16 1.99
N THR A 27 -9.49 -3.04 2.70
CA THR A 27 -8.69 -2.93 3.93
C THR A 27 -9.56 -3.13 5.16
N THR A 28 -9.09 -3.96 6.08
CA THR A 28 -9.70 -4.14 7.40
C THR A 28 -8.86 -3.46 8.49
N ARG A 29 -9.51 -2.90 9.53
CA ARG A 29 -8.80 -2.28 10.65
C ARG A 29 -8.21 -3.34 11.58
N LEU A 30 -6.90 -3.29 11.80
CA LEU A 30 -6.21 -4.08 12.82
C LEU A 30 -5.93 -3.20 14.04
N ASN A 31 -6.57 -3.49 15.16
CA ASN A 31 -6.24 -2.90 16.46
C ASN A 31 -5.35 -3.88 17.22
N ALA A 32 -4.11 -3.49 17.50
CA ALA A 32 -3.16 -4.31 18.23
C ALA A 32 -2.54 -3.50 19.38
N GLU A 33 -2.39 -4.13 20.53
CA GLU A 33 -1.60 -3.59 21.63
C GLU A 33 -0.13 -3.89 21.37
N ILE A 34 0.67 -2.84 21.20
CA ILE A 34 2.12 -2.97 20.99
C ILE A 34 2.89 -2.34 22.16
N PRO A 35 4.06 -2.89 22.52
CA PRO A 35 4.93 -2.27 23.50
C PRO A 35 5.33 -0.84 23.10
N VAL A 36 5.37 0.07 24.06
CA VAL A 36 5.72 1.50 23.85
C VAL A 36 7.12 1.64 23.22
N SER A 37 8.05 0.78 23.60
CA SER A 37 9.41 0.74 23.03
C SER A 37 9.40 0.46 21.52
N LEU A 38 8.51 -0.43 21.06
CA LEU A 38 8.37 -0.80 19.65
C LEU A 38 7.70 0.33 18.87
N HIS A 39 6.65 0.93 19.42
CA HIS A 39 5.99 2.10 18.83
C HIS A 39 6.97 3.26 18.62
N ASN A 40 7.84 3.54 19.60
CA ASN A 40 8.85 4.60 19.47
C ASN A 40 9.88 4.29 18.37
N LYS A 41 10.30 3.02 18.22
CA LYS A 41 11.19 2.62 17.12
C LYS A 41 10.54 2.82 15.75
N ILE A 42 9.27 2.44 15.60
CA ILE A 42 8.54 2.66 14.34
C ILE A 42 8.45 4.16 14.03
N LYS A 43 8.19 4.98 15.05
CA LYS A 43 8.11 6.44 14.89
C LYS A 43 9.45 7.05 14.45
N ILE A 44 10.57 6.61 15.01
CA ILE A 44 11.91 7.06 14.59
C ILE A 44 12.16 6.66 13.14
N ARG A 45 11.86 5.42 12.78
CA ARG A 45 12.04 4.89 11.42
C ARG A 45 11.19 5.64 10.39
N ALA A 46 9.98 6.05 10.77
CA ALA A 46 9.11 6.88 9.94
C ALA A 46 9.70 8.27 9.66
N ILE A 47 10.43 8.83 10.62
CA ILE A 47 11.12 10.12 10.45
C ILE A 47 12.33 9.95 9.53
N GLU A 48 13.09 8.86 9.68
CA GLU A 48 14.29 8.55 8.88
C GLU A 48 13.97 8.31 7.40
N GLU A 49 12.88 7.62 7.07
CA GLU A 49 12.47 7.36 5.68
C GLU A 49 11.91 8.59 4.94
N GLY A 50 11.59 9.67 5.66
CA GLY A 50 11.19 10.95 5.07
C GLY A 50 9.75 11.03 4.56
N LYS A 51 9.47 12.03 3.70
CA LYS A 51 8.13 12.42 3.22
C LYS A 51 7.52 11.35 2.32
N GLY A 52 6.83 10.38 2.93
CA GLY A 52 6.08 9.35 2.22
C GLY A 52 5.82 8.09 3.05
N SER A 53 6.60 7.86 4.11
CA SER A 53 6.40 6.71 4.98
C SER A 53 5.50 7.07 6.16
N SER A 54 4.27 6.57 6.13
CA SER A 54 3.40 6.56 7.30
C SER A 54 3.78 5.40 8.22
N ILE A 55 3.47 5.52 9.52
CA ILE A 55 3.61 4.42 10.47
C ILE A 55 2.90 3.15 9.93
N THR A 56 1.77 3.33 9.27
CA THR A 56 1.01 2.22 8.66
C THR A 56 1.76 1.51 7.55
N SER A 57 2.45 2.21 6.65
CA SER A 57 3.19 1.55 5.55
C SER A 57 4.39 0.76 6.08
N ILE A 58 5.04 1.25 7.14
CA ILE A 58 6.14 0.55 7.80
C ILE A 58 5.65 -0.74 8.46
N VAL A 59 4.49 -0.67 9.13
CA VAL A 59 3.88 -1.84 9.77
C VAL A 59 3.46 -2.88 8.72
N ILE A 60 2.84 -2.46 7.62
CA ILE A 60 2.45 -3.37 6.53
C ILE A 60 3.68 -4.07 5.94
N LYS A 61 4.73 -3.32 5.59
CA LYS A 61 5.98 -3.90 5.08
C LYS A 61 6.63 -4.89 6.05
N ALA A 62 6.58 -4.61 7.34
CA ALA A 62 7.13 -5.51 8.36
C ALA A 62 6.32 -6.81 8.46
N LEU A 63 4.99 -6.74 8.32
CA LEU A 63 4.11 -7.91 8.29
C LEU A 63 4.29 -8.73 7.00
N GLU A 64 4.34 -8.07 5.84
CA GLU A 64 4.63 -8.71 4.56
C GLU A 64 5.97 -9.46 4.62
N ALA A 65 7.03 -8.79 5.10
CA ALA A 65 8.35 -9.41 5.21
C ALA A 65 8.37 -10.61 6.17
N TYR A 66 7.55 -10.59 7.23
CA TYR A 66 7.43 -11.72 8.16
C TYR A 66 6.64 -12.90 7.56
N LEU A 67 5.59 -12.62 6.79
CA LEU A 67 4.78 -13.65 6.13
C LEU A 67 5.46 -14.25 4.89
N ASP A 68 6.26 -13.46 4.18
CA ASP A 68 7.03 -13.90 3.02
C ASP A 68 8.28 -14.71 3.40
N THR A 69 8.77 -14.58 4.63
CA THR A 69 9.74 -15.53 5.16
C THR A 69 9.03 -16.86 5.41
N PRO A 70 9.31 -17.94 4.65
CA PRO A 70 8.72 -19.23 4.94
C PRO A 70 9.17 -19.63 6.35
N ASP A 71 8.21 -19.77 7.26
CA ASP A 71 8.46 -20.32 8.59
C ASP A 71 9.17 -21.66 8.41
N SER A 72 10.44 -21.71 8.80
CA SER A 72 11.24 -22.94 8.87
C SER A 72 10.93 -23.72 10.15
N SER A 73 9.67 -23.68 10.60
CA SER A 73 9.21 -24.33 11.82
C SER A 73 7.69 -24.46 11.86
N ILE A 74 7.16 -25.40 11.08
CA ILE A 74 6.03 -26.25 11.46
C ILE A 74 6.49 -27.70 11.32
#